data_AF-A0A6N9PYQ8-F1
#
_entry.id   AF-A0A6N9PYQ8-F1
#
_cell.length_a   1.000
_cell.length_b   1.000
_cell.length_c   1.000
_cell.angle_alpha   90.00
_cell.angle_beta   90.00
_cell.angle_gamma   90.00
#
_symmetry.space_group_name_H-M   'P 1'
#
loop_
_entity.id
_entity.type
_entity.pdbx_description
1 polymer ?
#
loop_
_entity_poly.entity_id
_entity_poly.type
_entity_poly.pdbx_seq_one_letter_code
_entity_poly.pdbx_strand_id
1 'polypeptide(L)' 'MNEMMNDKWIGIEEAAEYLGVKPITVRDWIKKDTGIPAHKIGKKWKFKSSELDAWVKSGKSAIE' A
#
# COMPACT_ATOMS: atom_id res chain seq x y z
N MET A 1 25.05 -1.36 3.15
CA MET A 1 24.27 -0.25 2.58
C MET A 1 22.93 -0.79 2.14
N ASN A 2 21.83 -0.32 2.74
CA ASN A 2 20.47 -0.86 2.61
C ASN A 2 19.63 0.06 1.72
N GLU A 3 19.87 0.08 0.41
CA GLU A 3 19.18 1.01 -0.51
C GLU A 3 18.97 0.41 -1.90
N MET A 4 18.40 -0.80 -1.99
CA MET A 4 17.64 -1.15 -3.19
C MET A 4 16.24 -0.57 -3.01
N MET A 5 16.11 0.68 -3.43
CA MET A 5 14.83 1.36 -3.65
C MET A 5 13.90 0.40 -4.38
N ASN A 6 12.99 -0.20 -3.61
CA ASN A 6 12.08 -1.23 -4.08
C ASN A 6 11.02 -0.57 -4.97
N ASP A 7 11.38 -0.25 -6.22
CA ASP A 7 10.48 0.15 -7.30
C ASP A 7 9.61 -1.03 -7.77
N LYS A 8 9.41 -2.04 -6.91
CA LYS A 8 8.41 -3.08 -7.13
C LYS A 8 7.04 -2.49 -6.87
N TRP A 9 6.33 -2.35 -7.97
CA TRP A 9 4.91 -2.09 -8.03
C TRP A 9 4.12 -3.34 -7.64
N ILE A 10 3.70 -3.39 -6.38
CA ILE A 10 2.92 -4.48 -5.82
C ILE A 10 1.42 -4.22 -6.04
N GLY A 11 0.63 -5.28 -6.24
CA GLY A 11 -0.82 -5.16 -6.38
C GLY A 11 -1.54 -4.95 -5.04
N ILE A 12 -2.87 -4.79 -5.08
CA ILE A 12 -3.71 -4.78 -3.87
C ILE A 12 -3.52 -6.07 -3.05
N GLU A 13 -3.41 -7.21 -3.73
CA GLU A 13 -3.28 -8.52 -3.09
C GLU A 13 -1.92 -8.69 -2.40
N GLU A 14 -0.82 -8.38 -3.08
CA GLU A 14 0.51 -8.35 -2.46
C GLU A 14 0.60 -7.32 -1.33
N ALA A 15 0.03 -6.12 -1.51
CA ALA A 15 0.01 -5.12 -0.44
C ALA A 15 -0.74 -5.63 0.79
N ALA A 16 -1.85 -6.35 0.58
CA ALA A 16 -2.64 -6.94 1.66
C ALA A 16 -1.87 -8.04 2.38
N GLU A 17 -1.23 -8.94 1.64
CA GLU A 17 -0.39 -10.01 2.18
C GLU A 17 0.82 -9.44 2.94
N TYR A 18 1.47 -8.42 2.37
CA TYR A 18 2.59 -7.69 2.99
C TYR A 18 2.18 -7.04 4.31
N LEU A 19 0.97 -6.51 4.38
CA LEU A 19 0.40 -5.88 5.57
C LEU A 19 -0.27 -6.85 6.56
N GLY A 20 -0.44 -8.12 6.17
CA GLY A 20 -1.22 -9.08 6.94
C GLY A 20 -2.70 -8.72 7.07
N VAL A 21 -3.24 -7.92 6.14
CA VAL A 21 -4.65 -7.51 6.12
C VAL A 21 -5.40 -8.17 4.97
N LYS A 22 -6.73 -8.08 4.96
CA LYS A 22 -7.52 -8.56 3.82
C LYS A 22 -7.41 -7.56 2.65
N PRO A 23 -7.41 -8.04 1.39
CA PRO A 23 -7.40 -7.15 0.21
C PRO A 23 -8.63 -6.24 0.14
N ILE A 24 -9.73 -6.60 0.81
CA ILE A 24 -10.90 -5.74 0.98
C ILE A 24 -10.60 -4.51 1.84
N THR A 25 -9.77 -4.63 2.86
CA THR A 25 -9.33 -3.51 3.71
C THR A 25 -8.46 -2.54 2.93
N VAL A 26 -7.55 -3.05 2.11
CA VAL A 26 -6.73 -2.21 1.21
C VAL A 26 -7.62 -1.45 0.23
N ARG A 27 -8.64 -2.10 -0.35
CA ARG A 27 -9.65 -1.41 -1.19
C ARG A 27 -10.44 -0.36 -0.42
N ASP A 28 -10.80 -0.63 0.83
CA ASP A 28 -11.50 0.32 1.70
C ASP A 28 -10.63 1.55 1.97
N TRP A 29 -9.32 1.39 2.18
CA TRP A 29 -8.39 2.51 2.34
C TRP A 29 -8.23 3.37 1.09
N ILE A 30 -8.19 2.75 -0.10
CA ILE A 30 -8.21 3.52 -1.37
C ILE A 30 -9.49 4.34 -1.48
N LYS A 31 -10.63 3.80 -1.04
CA LYS A 31 -11.94 4.47 -1.09
C LYS A 31 -12.10 5.55 -0.02
N LYS A 32 -11.54 5.32 1.17
CA LYS A 32 -11.61 6.23 2.32
C LYS A 32 -10.60 7.38 2.26
N ASP A 33 -9.78 7.45 1.22
CA ASP A 33 -8.72 8.45 1.07
C ASP A 33 -7.80 8.50 2.30
N THR A 34 -7.42 7.33 2.84
CA THR A 34 -6.58 7.24 4.06
C THR A 34 -5.12 7.67 3.81
N GLY A 35 -4.84 8.31 2.68
CA GLY A 35 -3.49 8.67 2.23
C GLY A 35 -2.65 7.46 1.82
N ILE A 36 -3.27 6.31 1.50
CA ILE A 36 -2.54 5.15 0.99
C ILE A 36 -1.97 5.48 -0.40
N PRO A 37 -0.69 5.21 -0.68
CA PRO A 37 -0.04 5.52 -1.96
C PRO A 37 -0.48 4.55 -3.07
N ALA A 38 -1.75 4.66 -3.46
CA ALA A 38 -2.37 3.87 -4.50
C ALA A 38 -2.22 4.58 -5.84
N HIS A 39 -1.50 3.96 -6.76
CA HIS A 39 -1.33 4.45 -8.12
C HIS A 39 -2.15 3.61 -9.08
N LYS A 40 -2.91 4.26 -9.96
CA LYS A 40 -3.72 3.57 -10.96
C LYS A 40 -2.86 3.29 -12.20
N ILE A 41 -2.46 2.03 -12.36
CA ILE A 41 -1.72 1.57 -13.55
C ILE A 41 -2.69 0.75 -14.42
N GLY A 42 -3.23 1.41 -15.45
CA GLY A 42 -4.27 0.84 -16.32
C GLY A 42 -5.59 0.61 -15.59
N LYS A 43 -6.05 -0.65 -15.52
CA LYS A 43 -7.28 -1.06 -14.80
C LYS A 43 -7.02 -1.53 -13.35
N LYS A 44 -5.76 -1.65 -12.92
CA LYS A 44 -5.42 -2.18 -11.60
C LYS A 44 -4.77 -1.08 -10.75
N TRP A 45 -5.07 -1.10 -9.46
CA TRP A 45 -4.34 -0.31 -8.47
C TRP A 45 -3.05 -1.02 -8.13
N LYS A 46 -1.95 -0.26 -8.14
CA LYS A 46 -0.62 -0.70 -7.78
C LYS A 46 -0.05 0.23 -6.73
N PHE A 47 0.78 -0.31 -5.86
CA PHE A 47 1.40 0.40 -4.76
C PHE A 47 2.91 0.28 -4.91
N LYS A 48 3.62 1.34 -4.55
CA LYS A 48 5.07 1.25 -4.37
C LYS A 48 5.33 0.70 -2.99
N SER A 49 6.06 -0.41 -2.91
CA SER A 49 6.41 -1.01 -1.61
C SER A 49 7.14 -0.01 -0.70
N SER A 50 7.97 0.87 -1.27
CA SER A 50 8.68 1.91 -0.51
C SER A 50 7.74 2.99 0.07
N GLU A 51 6.74 3.42 -0.69
CA GLU A 51 5.74 4.38 -0.20
C GLU A 51 4.79 3.69 0.80
N LEU A 52 4.44 2.43 0.55
CA LEU A 52 3.60 1.64 1.44
C LEU A 52 4.29 1.47 2.80
N ASP A 53 5.57 1.07 2.85
CA ASP A 53 6.32 0.96 4.12
C ASP A 53 6.33 2.30 4.89
N ALA A 54 6.57 3.41 4.20
CA ALA A 54 6.54 4.74 4.79
C ALA A 54 5.15 5.09 5.35
N TRP A 55 4.07 4.76 4.62
CA TRP A 55 2.69 4.98 5.07
C TRP A 55 2.34 4.12 6.28
N VAL A 56 2.75 2.85 6.28
CA VAL A 56 2.55 1.90 7.39
C VAL A 56 3.31 2.37 8.63
N LYS A 57 4.57 2.76 8.48
CA LYS A 57 5.37 3.35 9.57
C LYS A 57 4.81 4.68 10.07
N SER A 58 4.18 5.46 9.21
CA SER A 58 3.53 6.71 9.61
C SER A 58 2.32 6.49 10.54
N GLY A 59 1.91 5.24 10.79
CA GLY A 59 0.81 4.92 11.71
C GLY A 59 -0.56 5.32 11.17
N LYS A 60 -0.67 5.76 9.91
CA LYS A 60 -1.95 6.12 9.28
C LYS A 60 -2.86 4.90 9.01
N SER A 61 -2.32 3.70 9.16
CA SER A 61 -3.05 2.43 9.16
C SER A 61 -3.79 2.16 10.48
N ALA A 62 -3.38 2.82 11.58
CA ALA A 62 -4.08 2.78 12.86
C ALA A 62 -5.10 3.92 12.90
N ILE A 63 -6.25 3.69 12.26
CA ILE A 63 -7.45 4.47 12.57
C ILE A 63 -8.01 3.82 13.83
N GLU A 64 -7.82 4.47 14.99
CA GLU A 64 -8.54 4.17 16.24
C GLU A 64 -10.03 4.49 16.10
#